data_AF-A0A411G600-F1
#
_entry.id   AF-A0A411G600-F1
#
_cell.length_a   1.000
_cell.length_b   1.000
_cell.length_c   1.000
_cell.angle_alpha   90.00
_cell.angle_beta   90.00
_cell.angle_gamma   90.00
#
_symmetry.space_group_name_H-M   'P 1'
#
loop_
_entity.id
_entity.type
_entity.pdbx_description
1 polymer ?
#
loop_
_entity_poly.entity_id
_entity_poly.type
_entity_poly.pdbx_seq_one_letter_code
_entity_poly.pdbx_strand_id
1 'polypeptide(L)'
;KMKSFFIFLCVFACLWIQANANCVSLNKKEEGEKMYEAGQTMIQRCAEFTCHEDGSWTSLGCGVWQCIDAVGYQDYDYSKPYPECCPHPICKSDLKN
;
A
#
# COMPACT_ATOMS: atom_id res chain seq x y z
N LYS A 1 28.60 -17.22 40.87
CA LYS A 1 27.14 -16.95 40.86
C LYS A 1 26.73 -15.73 40.02
N MET A 2 27.57 -14.70 39.80
CA MET A 2 27.26 -13.52 38.96
C MET A 2 27.06 -13.77 37.45
N LYS A 3 27.73 -14.78 36.87
CA LYS A 3 27.67 -15.03 35.40
C LYS A 3 26.26 -15.44 34.93
N SER A 4 25.46 -16.05 35.81
CA SER A 4 24.12 -16.50 35.46
C SER A 4 23.10 -15.35 35.35
N PHE A 5 23.36 -14.23 36.04
CA PHE A 5 22.45 -13.09 36.07
C PHE A 5 22.51 -12.27 34.77
N PHE A 6 23.71 -12.13 34.21
CA PHE A 6 23.91 -11.42 32.93
C PHE A 6 23.23 -12.13 31.75
N ILE A 7 23.21 -13.48 31.75
CA ILE A 7 22.56 -14.25 30.69
C ILE A 7 21.04 -14.04 30.71
N PHE A 8 20.43 -14.07 31.90
CA PHE A 8 18.99 -13.81 32.04
C PHE A 8 18.59 -12.40 31.60
N LEU A 9 19.44 -11.41 31.89
CA LEU A 9 19.19 -10.02 31.51
C LEU A 9 19.26 -9.80 29.99
N CYS A 10 20.17 -10.49 29.29
CA CYS A 10 20.22 -10.46 27.82
C CYS A 10 19.00 -11.14 27.18
N VAL A 11 18.54 -12.28 27.71
CA VAL A 11 17.38 -12.98 27.17
C VAL A 11 16.10 -12.16 27.35
N PHE A 12 15.92 -11.51 28.50
CA PHE A 12 14.79 -10.58 28.70
C PHE A 12 14.84 -9.37 27.78
N ALA A 13 16.04 -8.83 27.51
CA ALA A 13 16.20 -7.71 26.57
C ALA A 13 15.87 -8.10 25.12
N CYS A 14 16.25 -9.30 24.68
CA CYS A 14 15.93 -9.78 23.33
C CYS A 14 14.42 -10.01 23.12
N LEU A 15 13.68 -10.40 24.16
CA LEU A 15 12.22 -10.59 24.08
C LEU A 15 11.44 -9.27 23.91
N TRP A 16 12.07 -8.12 24.13
CA TRP A 16 11.45 -6.80 23.96
C TRP A 16 11.74 -6.15 22.61
N ILE A 17 12.63 -6.73 21.80
CA ILE A 17 12.93 -6.22 20.46
C ILE A 17 11.89 -6.82 19.50
N GLN A 18 10.81 -6.07 19.26
CA GLN A 18 9.91 -6.37 18.14
C GLN A 18 10.68 -6.12 16.84
N ALA A 19 10.99 -7.20 16.12
CA ALA A 19 11.61 -7.13 14.81
C ALA A 19 10.52 -6.78 13.79
N ASN A 20 10.30 -5.48 13.56
CA ASN A 20 9.43 -5.00 12.49
C ASN A 20 10.28 -4.84 11.23
N ALA A 21 9.90 -5.45 10.11
CA ALA A 21 10.57 -5.20 8.84
C ALA A 21 9.99 -3.91 8.21
N ASN A 22 10.88 -3.03 7.76
CA ASN A 22 10.49 -1.85 6.98
C ASN A 22 10.42 -2.22 5.50
N CYS A 23 9.45 -1.66 4.79
CA CYS A 23 9.36 -1.84 3.34
C CYS A 23 10.23 -0.83 2.60
N VAL A 24 10.84 -1.27 1.49
CA VAL A 24 11.58 -0.38 0.58
C VAL A 24 10.64 0.14 -0.51
N SER A 25 10.85 1.39 -0.95
CA SER A 25 10.09 2.04 -2.02
C SER A 25 9.96 1.18 -3.27
N LEU A 26 8.73 1.13 -3.81
CA LEU A 26 8.42 0.38 -5.03
C LEU A 26 9.05 0.99 -6.29
N ASN A 27 9.26 2.32 -6.28
CA ASN A 27 9.79 3.06 -7.43
C ASN A 27 11.11 3.78 -7.11
N LYS A 28 12.18 2.98 -6.97
CA LYS A 28 13.55 3.47 -6.72
C LYS A 28 14.06 4.51 -7.73
N LYS A 29 13.54 4.52 -8.96
CA LYS A 29 13.97 5.46 -10.02
C LYS A 29 13.41 6.87 -9.84
N GLU A 30 12.22 7.02 -9.26
CA GLU A 30 11.52 8.31 -9.16
C GLU A 30 11.72 8.95 -7.78
N GLU A 31 11.66 8.16 -6.71
CA GLU A 31 11.70 8.66 -5.32
C GLU A 31 13.02 8.35 -4.59
N GLY A 32 13.94 7.62 -5.23
CA GLY A 32 15.09 7.04 -4.54
C GLY A 32 14.70 5.90 -3.60
N GLU A 33 15.67 5.42 -2.82
CA GLU A 33 15.43 4.39 -1.81
C GLU A 33 14.84 5.02 -0.56
N LYS A 34 13.53 4.88 -0.38
CA LYS A 34 12.78 5.35 0.79
C LYS A 34 12.26 4.16 1.58
N MET A 35 12.34 4.24 2.90
CA MET A 35 11.78 3.24 3.80
C MET A 35 10.39 3.65 4.26
N TYR A 36 9.50 2.66 4.33
CA TYR A 36 8.14 2.76 4.83
C TYR A 36 7.99 1.85 6.05
N GLU A 37 7.32 2.36 7.08
CA GLU A 37 7.02 1.58 8.29
C GLU A 37 5.84 0.63 8.02
N ALA A 38 5.82 -0.49 8.74
CA ALA A 38 4.70 -1.43 8.69
C ALA A 38 3.37 -0.72 9.04
N GLY A 39 2.33 -1.03 8.27
CA GLY A 39 1.01 -0.39 8.36
C GLY A 39 0.87 0.92 7.57
N GLN A 40 1.96 1.46 6.99
CA GLN A 40 1.85 2.64 6.13
C GLN A 40 1.22 2.29 4.78
N THR A 41 0.38 3.20 4.29
CA THR A 41 -0.22 3.13 2.95
C THR A 41 0.32 4.25 2.05
N MET A 42 0.42 3.97 0.76
CA MET A 42 0.78 4.94 -0.26
C MET A 42 -0.03 4.73 -1.53
N ILE A 43 -0.37 5.82 -2.22
CA ILE A 43 -1.02 5.77 -3.54
C ILE A 43 0.04 5.94 -4.62
N GLN A 44 0.10 5.00 -5.55
CA GLN A 44 0.97 5.12 -6.72
C GLN A 44 0.26 4.58 -7.95
N ARG A 45 0.22 5.41 -9.02
CA ARG A 45 -0.42 5.06 -10.30
C ARG A 45 -1.83 4.49 -10.13
N CYS A 46 -2.64 5.14 -9.29
CA CYS A 46 -4.02 4.74 -8.99
C CYS A 46 -4.18 3.34 -8.37
N ALA A 47 -3.17 2.89 -7.64
CA ALA A 47 -3.25 1.73 -6.77
C ALA A 47 -2.80 2.10 -5.35
N GLU A 48 -3.47 1.55 -4.37
CA GLU A 48 -3.10 1.68 -2.96
C GLU A 48 -2.15 0.55 -2.57
N PHE A 49 -1.02 0.89 -1.98
CA PHE A 49 -0.02 -0.07 -1.51
C PHE A 49 0.07 0.01 0.00
N THR A 50 0.04 -1.14 0.67
CA THR A 50 0.20 -1.27 2.12
C THR A 50 1.47 -2.03 2.44
N CYS A 51 2.31 -1.48 3.32
CA CYS A 51 3.50 -2.14 3.84
C CYS A 51 3.13 -3.06 5.01
N HIS A 52 3.57 -4.30 4.99
CA HIS A 52 3.32 -5.29 6.04
C HIS A 52 4.52 -5.44 6.99
N GLU A 53 4.27 -6.01 8.17
CA GLU A 53 5.30 -6.24 9.20
C GLU A 53 6.44 -7.16 8.76
N ASP A 54 6.21 -7.99 7.74
CA ASP A 54 7.20 -8.86 7.10
C ASP A 54 8.03 -8.16 6.01
N GLY A 55 7.78 -6.87 5.79
CA GLY A 55 8.45 -6.05 4.76
C GLY A 55 7.90 -6.27 3.36
N SER A 56 6.83 -7.07 3.21
CA SER A 56 6.13 -7.25 1.94
C SER A 56 5.14 -6.11 1.67
N TRP A 57 4.77 -5.98 0.40
CA TRP A 57 3.75 -5.05 -0.05
C TRP A 57 2.50 -5.82 -0.49
N THR A 58 1.32 -5.31 -0.15
CA THR A 58 0.08 -5.64 -0.86
C THR A 58 -0.38 -4.44 -1.65
N SER A 59 -0.98 -4.69 -2.82
CA SER A 59 -1.56 -3.65 -3.67
C SER A 59 -3.05 -3.88 -3.89
N LEU A 60 -3.81 -2.80 -3.85
CA LEU A 60 -5.21 -2.73 -4.24
C LEU A 60 -5.32 -1.86 -5.49
N GLY A 61 -5.57 -2.52 -6.63
CA GLY A 61 -5.77 -1.85 -7.91
C GLY A 61 -7.21 -1.39 -8.12
N CYS A 62 -7.45 -0.83 -9.30
CA CYS A 62 -8.80 -0.47 -9.73
C CYS A 62 -9.67 -1.72 -9.97
N GLY A 63 -10.91 -1.66 -9.47
CA GLY A 63 -11.92 -2.66 -9.78
C GLY A 63 -12.37 -2.61 -11.24
N VAL A 64 -12.94 -3.71 -11.72
CA VAL A 64 -13.57 -3.77 -13.04
C VAL A 64 -15.01 -3.29 -12.92
N TRP A 65 -15.35 -2.23 -13.63
CA TRP A 65 -16.70 -1.64 -13.66
C TRP A 65 -17.42 -2.02 -14.95
N GLN A 66 -18.71 -2.35 -14.84
CA GLN A 66 -19.55 -2.70 -15.98
C GLN A 66 -20.93 -2.06 -15.83
N CYS A 67 -21.50 -1.64 -16.96
CA CYS A 67 -22.90 -1.26 -17.06
C CYS A 67 -23.50 -1.75 -18.38
N ILE A 68 -24.82 -1.91 -18.39
CA ILE A 68 -25.56 -2.52 -19.51
C ILE A 68 -25.43 -1.66 -20.78
N ASP A 69 -25.57 -0.34 -20.64
CA ASP A 69 -25.53 0.63 -21.74
C ASP A 69 -24.32 1.57 -21.58
N ALA A 70 -23.12 1.07 -21.87
CA ALA A 70 -21.91 1.90 -21.93
C ALA A 70 -21.93 2.77 -23.19
N VAL A 71 -21.78 4.09 -23.01
CA VAL A 71 -21.71 5.08 -24.11
C VAL A 71 -20.30 5.62 -24.33
N GLY A 72 -19.37 5.25 -23.45
CA GLY A 72 -17.97 5.62 -23.51
C GLY A 72 -17.18 4.97 -22.38
N TYR A 73 -15.91 5.34 -22.29
CA TYR A 73 -15.00 4.87 -21.26
C TYR A 73 -14.13 6.03 -20.81
N GLN A 74 -13.98 6.19 -19.50
CA GLN A 74 -13.03 7.10 -18.90
C GLN A 74 -11.77 6.33 -18.55
N ASP A 75 -10.63 6.78 -19.10
CA ASP A 75 -9.32 6.26 -18.76
C ASP A 75 -8.85 6.78 -17.39
N TYR A 76 -7.69 6.29 -16.94
CA TYR A 76 -7.06 6.73 -15.70
C TYR A 76 -6.94 8.25 -15.62
N ASP A 77 -7.35 8.81 -14.49
CA ASP A 77 -7.19 10.22 -14.17
C ASP A 77 -6.25 10.37 -12.96
N TYR A 78 -4.94 10.36 -13.21
CA TYR A 78 -3.92 10.46 -12.15
C TYR A 78 -3.91 11.83 -11.43
N SER A 79 -4.74 12.80 -11.85
CA SER A 79 -4.93 14.04 -11.11
C SER A 79 -5.84 13.88 -9.89
N LYS A 80 -6.57 12.77 -9.81
CA LYS A 80 -7.51 12.46 -8.73
C LYS A 80 -6.97 11.43 -7.74
N PRO A 81 -7.46 11.41 -6.49
CA PRO A 81 -7.14 10.35 -5.54
C PRO A 81 -7.77 9.01 -5.97
N TYR A 82 -7.29 7.91 -5.38
CA TYR A 82 -7.99 6.63 -5.44
C TYR A 82 -9.24 6.70 -4.54
N PRO A 83 -10.41 6.18 -4.96
CA PRO A 83 -10.68 5.43 -6.19
C PRO A 83 -11.07 6.27 -7.43
N GLU A 84 -11.16 7.59 -7.33
CA GLU A 84 -11.66 8.47 -8.40
C GLU A 84 -10.72 8.58 -9.62
N CYS A 85 -9.46 8.20 -9.47
CA CYS A 85 -8.51 8.08 -10.58
C CYS A 85 -8.74 6.84 -11.45
N CYS A 86 -9.59 5.90 -11.01
CA CYS A 86 -9.78 4.63 -11.68
C CYS A 86 -10.57 4.76 -12.98
N PRO A 87 -10.24 3.93 -13.98
CA PRO A 87 -10.98 3.93 -15.22
C PRO A 87 -12.35 3.28 -15.01
N HIS A 88 -13.38 3.84 -15.64
CA HIS A 88 -14.74 3.34 -15.53
C HIS A 88 -15.52 3.61 -16.83
N PRO A 89 -16.52 2.78 -17.17
CA PRO A 89 -17.41 3.08 -18.28
C PRO A 89 -18.22 4.35 -17.97
N ILE A 90 -18.53 5.11 -19.01
CA ILE A 90 -19.53 6.17 -18.95
C ILE A 90 -20.86 5.51 -19.25
N CYS A 91 -21.76 5.46 -18.28
CA CYS A 91 -23.04 4.78 -18.44
C CYS A 91 -24.11 5.74 -18.95
N LYS A 92 -24.99 5.25 -19.83
CA LYS A 92 -26.09 6.07 -20.36
C LYS A 92 -27.00 6.66 -19.28
N SER A 93 -27.08 6.01 -18.11
CA SER A 93 -27.77 6.50 -16.92
C SER A 93 -27.21 7.83 -16.40
N ASP A 94 -25.89 8.01 -16.51
CA ASP A 94 -25.17 9.12 -15.88
C ASP A 94 -25.36 10.42 -16.67
N LEU A 95 -25.73 10.29 -17.95
CA LEU A 95 -25.99 11.40 -18.88
C LEU A 95 -27.40 11.98 -18.77
N LYS A 96 -28.28 11.43 -17.92
CA LYS A 96 -29.69 11.86 -17.81
C LYS A 96 -29.94 12.92 -16.73
N ASN A 97 -28.89 13.57 -16.22
CA ASN A 97 -29.01 14.72 -15.32
C ASN A 97 -29.04 16.03 -16.09
#